data_AF-A0A7W8T8G6-F1
#
_entry.id   AF-A0A7W8T8G6-F1
#
_cell.length_a   1.000
_cell.length_b   1.000
_cell.length_c   1.000
_cell.angle_alpha   90.00
_cell.angle_beta   90.00
_cell.angle_gamma   90.00
#
_symmetry.space_group_name_H-M   'P 1'
#
loop_
_entity.id
_entity.type
_entity.pdbx_description
1 polymer ?
#
loop_
_entity_poly.entity_id
_entity_poly.type
_entity_poly.pdbx_seq_one_letter_code
_entity_poly.pdbx_strand_id
1 'polypeptide(L)' 'MTPMAANFNIVPAALLELKDQNGVIKAQWPTALLLLIVNTILLYVFVFRF' A
#
# COMPACT_ATOMS: atom_id res chain seq x y z
N MET A 1 -2.90 5.13 3.78
CA MET A 1 -3.12 3.89 4.57
C MET A 1 -4.55 3.44 4.32
N THR A 2 -4.75 2.26 3.74
CA THR A 2 -6.10 1.71 3.54
C THR A 2 -6.43 0.70 4.63
N PRO A 3 -7.69 0.65 5.12
CA PRO A 3 -8.09 -0.31 6.15
C PRO A 3 -7.89 -1.77 5.70
N MET A 4 -8.04 -2.02 4.40
CA MET A 4 -7.77 -3.31 3.77
C MET A 4 -6.30 -3.72 3.97
N ALA A 5 -5.34 -2.85 3.62
CA ALA A 5 -3.91 -3.17 3.77
C ALA A 5 -3.51 -3.39 5.23
N ALA A 6 -4.13 -2.67 6.18
CA ALA A 6 -3.91 -2.91 7.61
C ALA A 6 -4.41 -4.30 8.02
N ASN A 7 -5.65 -4.69 7.66
CA ASN A 7 -6.19 -5.99 8.03
C ASN A 7 -5.39 -7.16 7.43
N PHE A 8 -4.98 -7.08 6.15
CA PHE A 8 -4.21 -8.14 5.49
C PHE A 8 -2.78 -8.31 6.02
N ASN A 9 -2.14 -7.26 6.55
CA ASN A 9 -0.76 -7.33 7.03
C ASN A 9 -0.67 -7.50 8.57
N ILE A 10 -1.55 -6.83 9.35
CA ILE A 10 -1.48 -6.84 10.82
C ILE A 10 -1.99 -8.16 11.39
N VAL A 11 -3.06 -8.76 10.84
CA VAL A 11 -3.59 -10.05 11.31
C VAL A 11 -2.53 -11.15 11.28
N PRO A 12 -1.87 -11.47 10.15
CA PRO A 12 -0.82 -12.48 10.13
C PRO A 12 0.42 -12.06 10.94
N ALA A 13 0.77 -10.77 10.97
CA ALA A 13 1.89 -10.29 11.79
C ALA A 13 1.65 -10.50 13.29
N ALA A 14 0.41 -10.37 13.75
CA ALA A 14 0.01 -10.68 15.12
C ALA A 14 0.00 -12.19 15.39
N LEU A 15 -0.48 -13.01 14.44
CA LEU A 15 -0.46 -14.48 14.55
C LEU A 15 0.97 -15.05 14.61
N LEU A 16 1.93 -14.40 13.95
CA LEU A 16 3.34 -14.75 13.96
C LEU A 16 4.13 -14.07 15.09
N GLU A 17 3.44 -13.35 15.99
CA GLU A 17 4.03 -12.62 17.13
C GLU A 17 5.23 -11.73 16.73
N LEU A 18 5.15 -11.09 15.55
CA LEU A 18 6.23 -10.23 15.06
C LEU A 18 6.45 -9.06 16.00
N LYS A 19 7.72 -8.77 16.31
CA LYS A 19 8.15 -7.65 17.16
C LYS A 19 7.62 -6.29 16.67
N ASP A 20 7.49 -6.11 15.35
CA ASP A 20 6.85 -4.95 14.74
C ASP A 20 5.74 -5.40 13.78
N GLN A 21 4.49 -5.33 14.26
CA GLN A 21 3.31 -5.66 13.46
C GLN A 21 3.10 -4.72 12.26
N ASN A 22 3.72 -3.53 12.28
CA ASN A 22 3.65 -2.55 11.19
C ASN A 22 4.86 -2.61 10.25
N GLY A 23 5.83 -3.51 10.48
CA GLY A 23 7.06 -3.58 9.71
C GLY A 23 6.81 -3.80 8.20
N VAL A 24 5.83 -4.64 7.88
CA VAL A 24 5.43 -4.93 6.50
C VAL A 24 4.83 -3.69 5.82
N ILE A 25 3.98 -2.95 6.52
CA ILE A 25 3.35 -1.72 6.00
C ILE A 25 4.41 -0.64 5.74
N LYS A 26 5.39 -0.50 6.62
CA LYS A 26 6.51 0.43 6.44
C LYS A 26 7.35 0.09 5.21
N ALA A 27 7.62 -1.20 5.00
CA ALA A 27 8.36 -1.66 3.82
C ALA A 27 7.57 -1.47 2.50
N GLN A 28 6.23 -1.54 2.56
CA GLN A 28 5.36 -1.41 1.39
C GLN A 28 5.09 0.04 0.97
N TRP A 29 5.20 1.01 1.90
CA TRP A 29 4.92 2.44 1.63
C TRP A 29 5.56 2.99 0.34
N PRO A 30 6.88 2.81 0.09
CA PRO A 30 7.51 3.36 -1.12
C PRO A 30 6.91 2.79 -2.40
N THR A 31 6.66 1.47 -2.44
CA THR A 31 6.04 0.81 -3.59
C THR A 31 4.60 1.27 -3.80
N ALA A 32 3.83 1.40 -2.71
CA ALA A 32 2.44 1.86 -2.76
C ALA A 32 2.35 3.29 -3.30
N LEU A 33 3.24 4.18 -2.88
CA LEU A 33 3.31 5.56 -3.36
C LEU A 33 3.65 5.62 -4.85
N LEU A 34 4.65 4.85 -5.30
CA LEU A 34 5.04 4.79 -6.70
C LEU A 34 3.88 4.29 -7.58
N LEU A 35 3.23 3.20 -7.17
CA LEU A 35 2.07 2.66 -7.90
C LEU A 35 0.92 3.67 -7.97
N LEU A 36 0.62 4.36 -6.87
CA LEU A 36 -0.42 5.38 -6.85
C LEU A 36 -0.10 6.51 -7.84
N ILE A 37 1.11 7.07 -7.77
CA ILE A 37 1.55 8.17 -8.65
C ILE A 37 1.46 7.74 -10.12
N VAL A 38 2.02 6.59 -10.46
CA VAL A 38 2.04 6.10 -11.85
C VAL A 38 0.61 5.89 -12.35
N ASN A 39 -0.24 5.21 -11.58
CA ASN A 39 -1.64 5.00 -11.98
C ASN A 39 -2.41 6.31 -12.13
N THR A 40 -2.23 7.26 -11.20
CA THR A 40 -2.86 8.59 -11.31
C THR A 40 -2.42 9.33 -12.56
N ILE A 41 -1.12 9.32 -12.89
CA ILE A 41 -0.60 9.96 -14.12
C ILE A 41 -1.20 9.29 -15.36
N LEU A 42 -1.25 7.95 -15.39
CA LEU A 42 -1.82 7.21 -16.52
C LEU A 42 -3.31 7.57 -16.73
N LEU A 43 -4.11 7.58 -15.66
CA LEU A 43 -5.52 7.97 -15.74
C LEU A 43 -5.68 9.43 -16.18
N TYR A 44 -4.87 10.33 -15.63
CA TYR A 44 -4.90 11.73 -16.02
C TYR A 44 -4.62 11.90 -17.51
N VAL A 45 -3.55 11.30 -18.04
CA VAL A 45 -3.13 11.45 -19.43
C VAL A 45 -4.09 10.76 -20.41
N PHE A 46 -4.50 9.52 -20.12
CA PHE A 46 -5.24 8.70 -21.09
C PHE A 46 -6.76 8.80 -20.99
N VAL A 47 -7.31 9.12 -19.81
CA VAL A 47 -8.77 9.14 -19.60
C VAL A 47 -9.31 10.57 -19.51
N PHE A 48 -8.59 11.48 -18.83
CA PHE A 48 -9.12 12.81 -18.51
C PHE A 48 -8.52 13.96 -19.33
N ARG A 49 -7.33 13.78 -19.91
CA ARG A 49 -6.62 14.81 -20.69
C ARG A 49 -6.76 14.66 -22.20
N PHE A 50 -7.02 13.45 -22.66
CA PHE A 50 -7.38 13.17 -24.05
C PHE A 50 -8.82 13.57 -24.30
#